data_AF-A0A3A8E4S0-F1
#
_entry.id   AF-A0A3A8E4S0-F1
#
_cell.length_a   1.000
_cell.length_b   1.000
_cell.length_c   1.000
_cell.angle_alpha   90.00
_cell.angle_beta   90.00
_cell.angle_gamma   90.00
#
_symmetry.space_group_name_H-M   'P 1'
#
loop_
_entity.id
_entity.type
_entity.pdbx_description
1 polymer ?
#
loop_
_entity_poly.entity_id
_entity_poly.type
_entity_poly.pdbx_seq_one_letter_code
_entity_poly.pdbx_strand_id
1 'polypeptide(L)'
;VEIGTAIVDSTGNWSFTPSTDLAEGAHAIAISQKDAAGNESPKTTPVNFTVDSVPPTAAPTLDNINDDVAPVTGSIGEGDTTNDVRPELTGTGEAGNSISIYDNG
;
A
#
# COMPACT_ATOMS: atom_id res chain seq x y z
N VAL A 1 10.51 18.53 13.42
CA VAL A 1 10.85 19.61 12.47
C VAL A 1 9.56 20.28 12.04
N GLU A 2 9.54 21.60 11.90
CA GLU A 2 8.38 22.30 11.31
C GLU A 2 8.43 22.13 9.79
N ILE A 3 7.30 21.76 9.18
CA ILE A 3 7.19 21.50 7.74
C ILE A 3 6.37 22.57 7.00
N GLY A 4 5.78 23.52 7.73
CA GLY A 4 5.05 24.65 7.16
C GLY A 4 4.00 25.23 8.10
N THR A 5 3.30 26.25 7.60
CA THR A 5 2.18 26.92 8.28
C THR A 5 1.01 27.11 7.32
N ALA A 6 -0.19 27.22 7.88
CA ALA A 6 -1.40 27.58 7.15
C ALA A 6 -2.13 28.66 7.93
N ILE A 7 -2.79 29.58 7.22
CA ILE A 7 -3.61 30.62 7.84
C ILE A 7 -5.01 30.06 8.09
N VAL A 8 -5.48 30.22 9.33
CA VAL A 8 -6.85 29.90 9.72
C VAL A 8 -7.76 31.02 9.22
N ASP A 9 -8.79 30.67 8.46
CA ASP A 9 -9.77 31.62 7.96
C ASP A 9 -10.75 32.09 9.05
N SER A 10 -11.62 33.05 8.70
CA SER A 10 -12.60 33.62 9.63
C SER A 10 -13.64 32.63 10.16
N THR A 11 -13.72 31.44 9.56
CA THR A 11 -14.62 30.35 9.96
C THR A 11 -13.91 29.25 10.73
N GLY A 12 -12.59 29.38 10.97
CA GLY A 12 -11.78 28.40 11.68
C GLY A 12 -11.21 27.28 10.80
N ASN A 13 -11.39 27.36 9.48
CA ASN A 13 -10.89 26.36 8.54
C ASN A 13 -9.48 26.73 8.07
N TRP A 14 -8.70 25.70 7.78
CA TRP A 14 -7.40 25.83 7.15
C TRP A 14 -7.08 24.53 6.39
N SER A 15 -6.21 24.62 5.40
CA SER A 15 -5.65 23.47 4.71
C SER A 15 -4.15 23.66 4.57
N PHE A 16 -3.41 22.58 4.67
CA PHE A 16 -1.98 22.56 4.49
C PHE A 16 -1.60 21.42 3.56
N THR A 17 -0.78 21.73 2.56
CA THR A 17 -0.13 20.75 1.70
C THR A 17 1.38 21.01 1.79
N PRO A 18 2.19 20.03 2.22
CA PRO A 18 3.65 20.16 2.20
C PRO A 18 4.14 20.59 0.81
N SER A 19 5.10 21.52 0.75
CA SER A 19 5.73 21.91 -0.53
C SER A 19 6.72 20.87 -1.05
N THR A 20 7.14 19.97 -0.18
CA THR A 20 8.04 18.86 -0.46
C THR A 20 7.32 17.58 -0.09
N ASP A 21 7.35 16.60 -0.97
CA ASP A 21 6.75 15.29 -0.72
C ASP A 21 7.32 14.67 0.56
N LEU A 22 6.45 14.06 1.34
CA LEU A 22 6.85 13.27 2.49
C LEU A 22 7.54 12.00 1.98
N ALA A 23 8.68 11.65 2.57
CA ALA A 23 9.39 10.43 2.22
C ALA A 23 8.56 9.17 2.58
N GLU A 24 8.90 8.04 1.98
CA GLU A 24 8.35 6.74 2.34
C GLU A 24 8.46 6.43 3.84
N GLY A 25 7.48 5.70 4.35
CA GLY A 25 7.50 5.16 5.71
C GLY A 25 6.63 5.92 6.72
N ALA A 26 6.92 5.71 7.99
CA ALA A 26 6.08 6.17 9.09
C ALA A 26 6.27 7.66 9.40
N HIS A 27 5.15 8.36 9.56
CA HIS A 27 5.08 9.79 9.92
C HIS A 27 4.17 10.03 11.11
N ALA A 28 4.47 11.11 11.84
CA ALA A 28 3.65 11.62 12.93
C ALA A 28 3.57 13.15 12.82
N ILE A 29 2.37 13.69 12.57
CA ILE A 29 2.15 15.13 12.43
C ILE A 29 1.38 15.66 13.65
N ALA A 30 1.89 16.73 14.25
CA ALA A 30 1.23 17.47 15.31
C ALA A 30 1.18 18.96 14.95
N ILE A 31 0.15 19.65 15.44
CA ILE A 31 -0.14 21.04 15.07
C ILE A 31 -0.13 21.90 16.34
N SER A 32 0.34 23.14 16.22
CA SER A 32 0.15 24.21 17.21
C SER A 32 -0.45 25.43 16.52
N GLN A 33 -1.05 26.33 17.29
CA GLN A 33 -1.57 27.61 16.80
C GLN A 33 -0.77 28.75 17.40
N LYS A 34 -0.51 29.79 16.61
CA LYS A 34 0.19 31.00 17.04
C LYS A 34 -0.69 32.21 16.81
N ASP A 35 -0.88 33.04 17.84
CA ASP A 35 -1.64 34.29 17.72
C ASP A 35 -0.80 35.41 17.09
N ALA A 36 -1.43 36.56 16.81
CA ALA A 36 -0.75 37.72 16.22
C ALA A 36 0.32 38.36 17.14
N ALA A 37 0.26 38.09 18.45
CA ALA A 37 1.27 38.53 19.41
C ALA A 37 2.45 37.54 19.51
N GLY A 38 2.36 36.39 18.84
CA GLY A 38 3.40 35.36 18.81
C GLY A 38 3.25 34.28 19.89
N ASN A 39 2.17 34.26 20.67
CA ASN A 39 1.94 33.22 21.67
C ASN A 39 1.53 31.92 20.98
N GLU A 40 2.23 30.83 21.29
CA GLU A 40 2.02 29.52 20.69
C GLU A 40 1.31 28.56 21.67
N SER A 41 0.31 27.83 21.18
CA SER A 41 -0.38 26.80 21.96
C SER A 41 0.51 25.56 22.17
N PRO A 42 0.16 24.67 23.13
CA PRO A 42 0.66 23.31 23.11
C PRO A 42 0.34 22.61 21.78
N LYS A 43 1.16 21.63 21.41
CA LYS A 43 0.93 20.78 20.23
C LYS A 43 -0.22 19.80 20.50
N THR A 44 -0.95 19.45 19.45
CA THR A 44 -1.94 18.37 19.48
C THR A 44 -1.29 17.01 19.74
N THR A 45 -2.10 16.02 20.10
CA THR A 45 -1.71 14.61 19.93
C THR A 45 -1.34 14.37 18.46
N PRO A 46 -0.23 13.67 18.16
CA PRO A 46 0.16 13.41 16.79
C PRO A 46 -0.83 12.51 16.05
N VAL A 47 -1.08 12.81 14.79
CA VAL A 47 -1.72 11.90 13.83
C VAL A 47 -0.63 11.05 13.19
N ASN A 48 -0.73 9.74 13.36
CA ASN A 48 0.22 8.78 12.81
C ASN A 48 -0.31 8.19 11.51
N PHE A 49 0.55 8.07 10.51
CA PHE A 49 0.23 7.44 9.22
C PHE A 49 1.51 6.95 8.54
N THR A 50 1.36 6.13 7.52
CA THR A 50 2.45 5.66 6.66
C THR A 50 2.24 6.23 5.27
N VAL A 51 3.29 6.79 4.69
CA VAL A 51 3.34 7.09 3.26
C VAL A 51 3.89 5.84 2.58
N ASP A 52 3.12 5.35 1.61
CA ASP A 52 3.48 4.23 0.74
C ASP A 52 3.13 4.59 -0.71
N SER A 53 4.14 5.00 -1.48
CA SER A 53 3.99 5.40 -2.89
C SER A 53 4.88 4.60 -3.85
N VAL A 54 5.65 3.65 -3.34
CA VAL A 54 6.53 2.81 -4.15
C VAL A 54 5.71 1.64 -4.72
N PRO A 55 5.58 1.52 -6.06
CA PRO A 55 4.90 0.39 -6.64
C PRO A 55 5.72 -0.90 -6.47
N PRO A 56 5.08 -2.07 -6.60
CA PRO A 56 5.78 -3.34 -6.57
C PRO A 56 6.90 -3.41 -7.60
N THR A 57 8.09 -3.80 -7.14
CA THR A 57 9.29 -3.84 -8.00
C THR A 57 9.33 -5.05 -8.93
N ALA A 58 8.53 -6.08 -8.63
CA ALA A 58 8.43 -7.30 -9.41
C ALA A 58 6.97 -7.67 -9.66
N ALA A 59 6.69 -8.12 -10.88
CA ALA A 59 5.44 -8.80 -11.17
C ALA A 59 5.38 -10.12 -10.36
N PRO A 60 4.18 -10.56 -9.95
CA PRO A 60 4.04 -11.87 -9.35
C PRO A 60 4.44 -12.96 -10.35
N THR A 61 4.96 -14.06 -9.85
CA THR A 61 5.30 -15.24 -10.65
C THR A 61 4.25 -16.34 -10.46
N LEU A 62 4.12 -17.20 -11.46
CA LEU A 62 3.47 -18.48 -11.35
C LEU A 62 4.55 -19.54 -11.56
N ASP A 63 4.99 -20.18 -10.48
CA ASP A 63 6.16 -21.07 -10.49
C ASP A 63 5.75 -22.51 -10.79
N ASN A 64 4.57 -22.93 -10.33
CA ASN A 64 4.05 -24.26 -10.58
C ASN A 64 2.52 -24.28 -10.56
N ILE A 65 1.97 -25.16 -11.39
CA ILE A 65 0.58 -25.60 -11.34
C ILE A 65 0.64 -27.13 -11.19
N ASN A 66 -0.03 -27.71 -10.21
CA ASN A 66 0.04 -29.16 -9.96
C ASN A 66 -1.34 -29.83 -10.01
N ASP A 67 -1.39 -30.98 -10.69
CA ASP A 67 -2.48 -31.97 -10.66
C ASP A 67 -2.15 -33.07 -9.63
N ASP A 68 -3.02 -33.29 -8.64
CA ASP A 68 -2.88 -34.37 -7.67
C ASP A 68 -3.87 -35.54 -7.84
N VAL A 69 -4.60 -35.59 -8.97
CA VAL A 69 -5.68 -36.54 -9.24
C VAL A 69 -5.29 -37.54 -10.34
N ALA A 70 -5.16 -38.82 -9.98
CA ALA A 70 -4.90 -39.91 -10.92
C ALA A 70 -5.94 -39.98 -12.08
N PRO A 71 -5.56 -40.47 -13.29
CA PRO A 71 -4.37 -41.27 -13.60
C PRO A 71 -3.11 -40.47 -13.96
N VAL A 72 -3.24 -39.18 -14.26
CA VAL A 72 -2.10 -38.31 -14.60
C VAL A 72 -1.95 -37.31 -13.47
N THR A 73 -0.79 -37.32 -12.81
CA THR A 73 -0.48 -36.42 -11.70
C THR A 73 0.85 -35.73 -11.95
N GLY A 74 1.02 -34.52 -11.44
CA GLY A 74 2.27 -33.76 -11.49
C GLY A 74 2.07 -32.34 -12.01
N SER A 75 3.18 -31.72 -12.40
CA SER A 75 3.18 -30.34 -12.89
C SER A 75 2.44 -30.23 -14.23
N ILE A 76 1.63 -29.18 -14.36
CA ILE A 76 0.87 -28.83 -15.56
C ILE A 76 1.61 -27.70 -16.27
N GLY A 77 2.11 -27.98 -17.47
CA GLY A 77 2.78 -27.00 -18.33
C GLY A 77 1.83 -26.24 -19.26
N GLU A 78 2.40 -25.34 -20.05
CA GLU A 78 1.66 -24.63 -21.08
C GLU A 78 1.08 -25.60 -22.12
N GLY A 79 -0.23 -25.54 -22.35
CA GLY A 79 -0.93 -26.40 -23.32
C GLY A 79 -1.32 -27.78 -22.79
N ASP A 80 -0.92 -28.13 -21.57
CA ASP A 80 -1.35 -29.36 -20.92
C ASP A 80 -2.81 -29.28 -20.48
N THR A 81 -3.39 -30.45 -20.19
CA THR A 81 -4.74 -30.59 -19.66
C THR A 81 -4.68 -31.34 -18.34
N THR A 82 -5.52 -30.94 -17.38
CA THR A 82 -5.64 -31.58 -16.07
C THR A 82 -7.04 -32.14 -15.88
N ASN A 83 -7.15 -33.23 -15.11
CA ASN A 83 -8.43 -33.76 -14.63
C ASN A 83 -8.74 -33.35 -13.18
N ASP A 84 -7.85 -32.57 -12.56
CA ASP A 84 -8.05 -31.96 -11.25
C ASP A 84 -8.92 -30.71 -11.37
N VAL A 85 -9.98 -30.64 -10.56
CA VAL A 85 -10.89 -29.49 -10.50
C VAL A 85 -10.42 -28.41 -9.51
N ARG A 86 -9.32 -28.65 -8.80
CA ARG A 86 -8.66 -27.72 -7.88
C ARG A 86 -7.14 -27.82 -8.01
N PRO A 87 -6.57 -27.50 -9.19
CA PRO A 87 -5.13 -27.50 -9.35
C PRO A 87 -4.48 -26.57 -8.31
N GLU A 88 -3.36 -27.01 -7.75
CA GLU A 88 -2.59 -26.18 -6.82
C GLU A 88 -1.68 -25.24 -7.60
N LEU A 89 -1.87 -23.93 -7.41
CA LEU A 89 -1.03 -22.89 -8.02
C LEU A 89 -0.07 -22.34 -6.95
N THR A 90 1.22 -22.37 -7.23
CA THR A 90 2.24 -21.75 -6.37
C THR A 90 3.06 -20.73 -7.16
N GLY A 91 3.48 -19.68 -6.46
CA GLY A 91 4.19 -18.55 -7.06
C GLY A 91 4.68 -17.56 -6.02
N THR A 92 5.27 -16.47 -6.49
CA THR A 92 5.76 -15.40 -5.64
C THR A 92 5.05 -14.08 -5.92
N GLY A 93 4.97 -13.21 -4.92
CA GLY A 93 4.44 -11.86 -5.01
C GLY A 93 4.90 -11.05 -3.82
N GLU A 94 4.86 -9.73 -3.95
CA GLU A 94 5.20 -8.85 -2.82
C GLU A 94 4.09 -8.86 -1.76
N ALA A 95 4.49 -8.88 -0.49
CA ALA A 95 3.59 -8.99 0.64
C ALA A 95 2.63 -7.78 0.73
N GLY A 96 1.36 -8.04 1.03
CA GLY A 96 0.32 -7.00 1.10
C GLY A 96 -0.39 -6.75 -0.23
N ASN A 97 0.16 -7.21 -1.34
CA ASN A 97 -0.48 -7.08 -2.65
C ASN A 97 -1.55 -8.16 -2.86
N SER A 98 -2.48 -7.87 -3.77
CA SER A 98 -3.50 -8.82 -4.22
C SER A 98 -3.01 -9.56 -5.47
N ILE A 99 -3.26 -10.86 -5.51
CA ILE A 99 -3.03 -11.70 -6.69
C ILE A 99 -4.39 -11.99 -7.34
N SER A 100 -4.51 -11.67 -8.62
CA SER A 100 -5.69 -12.00 -9.42
C SER A 100 -5.38 -13.17 -10.35
N ILE A 101 -6.23 -14.19 -10.32
CA ILE A 101 -6.16 -15.35 -11.22
C ILE A 101 -7.33 -15.23 -12.20
N TYR A 102 -7.04 -15.38 -13.50
CA TYR A 102 -8.03 -15.26 -14.58
C TYR A 102 -8.13 -16.59 -15.32
N ASP A 103 -9.36 -16.99 -15.64
CA ASP A 103 -9.66 -18.13 -16.53
C ASP A 103 -10.41 -17.61 -17.75
N ASN A 104 -9.90 -17.89 -18.94
CA ASN A 104 -10.36 -17.36 -20.23
C ASN A 104 -10.26 -15.82 -20.44
N GLY A 105 -9.52 -15.12 -19.58
CA GLY A 105 -9.25 -13.67 -19.70
C GLY A 105 -10.43 -12.78 -19.35
#